data_AF-A0A7S3U6F4-F1
#
_entry.id   AF-A0A7S3U6F4-F1
#
_cell.length_a   1.000
_cell.length_b   1.000
_cell.length_c   1.000
_cell.angle_alpha   90.00
_cell.angle_beta   90.00
_cell.angle_gamma   90.00
#
_symmetry.space_group_name_H-M   'P 1'
#
loop_
_entity.id
_entity.type
_entity.pdbx_description
1 polymer ?
#
loop_
_entity_poly.entity_id
_entity_poly.type
_entity_poly.pdbx_seq_one_letter_code
_entity_poly.pdbx_strand_id
1 'polypeptide(L)'
;PPTARRGARTNRVQTLAPSPHVSTSPPSLSPLLPARMLALPFKQVDRPVDWASALDKYVRKAYSKRVADGHTKEFAAVGETRRLALASQPSTSNAEAMLGALGKYYRLLVALDRRFDLSQLRLTFVWRDAFKPSVKQGEAEPLFERAAVLFNVAAVLSYE
;
A
#
# COMPACT_ATOMS: atom_id res chain seq x y z
N PRO A 1 9.93 99.05 -45.53
CA PRO A 1 11.40 98.98 -45.37
C PRO A 1 11.77 97.77 -44.49
N PRO A 2 12.81 97.01 -44.88
CA PRO A 2 13.04 95.58 -44.58
C PRO A 2 13.81 95.41 -43.25
N THR A 3 13.95 94.23 -42.62
CA THR A 3 14.82 93.08 -42.96
C THR A 3 14.57 91.96 -41.91
N ALA A 4 14.23 90.73 -42.30
CA ALA A 4 15.11 89.59 -42.55
C ALA A 4 15.88 89.00 -41.34
N ARG A 5 15.52 87.77 -40.94
CA ARG A 5 16.38 86.58 -40.65
C ARG A 5 15.58 85.57 -39.78
N ARG A 6 15.02 84.49 -40.32
CA ARG A 6 15.65 83.20 -40.69
C ARG A 6 16.49 82.59 -39.56
N GLY A 7 15.85 81.70 -38.79
CA GLY A 7 16.49 80.76 -37.87
C GLY A 7 15.70 79.44 -37.90
N ALA A 8 16.29 78.42 -38.49
CA ALA A 8 15.66 77.14 -38.79
C ALA A 8 15.34 76.34 -37.51
N ARG A 9 14.10 75.84 -37.42
CA ARG A 9 13.70 74.79 -36.49
C ARG A 9 14.16 73.45 -37.05
N THR A 10 15.20 72.88 -36.46
CA THR A 10 15.54 71.46 -36.58
C THR A 10 15.82 70.93 -35.18
N ASN A 11 14.75 70.60 -34.44
CA ASN A 11 14.90 69.76 -33.25
C ASN A 11 14.63 68.30 -33.62
N ARG A 12 15.75 67.62 -33.76
CA ARG A 12 15.99 66.20 -33.97
C ARG A 12 15.12 65.37 -33.03
N VAL A 13 14.34 64.45 -33.61
CA VAL A 13 13.71 63.35 -32.88
C VAL A 13 14.83 62.55 -32.23
N GLN A 14 14.90 62.58 -30.91
CA GLN A 14 15.84 61.79 -30.13
C GLN A 14 15.15 60.48 -29.78
N THR A 15 15.29 59.49 -30.66
CA THR A 15 14.93 58.10 -30.39
C THR A 15 15.93 57.56 -29.37
N LEU A 16 15.58 57.60 -28.08
CA LEU A 16 16.36 56.95 -27.02
C LEU A 16 16.06 55.46 -27.02
N ALA A 17 17.13 54.68 -27.11
CA ALA A 17 17.18 53.23 -27.22
C ALA A 17 16.48 52.50 -26.05
N PRO A 18 15.98 51.26 -26.27
CA PRO A 18 15.44 50.45 -25.20
C PRO A 18 16.52 50.11 -24.16
N SER A 19 16.17 50.23 -22.89
CA SER A 19 16.97 49.79 -21.74
C SER A 19 17.45 48.35 -21.91
N PRO A 20 18.67 47.99 -21.44
CA PRO A 20 19.12 46.62 -21.47
C PRO A 20 18.19 45.78 -20.60
N HIS A 21 17.44 44.88 -21.23
CA HIS A 21 16.70 43.83 -20.55
C HIS A 21 17.71 43.02 -19.74
N VAL A 22 17.65 43.14 -18.41
CA VAL A 22 18.30 42.21 -17.50
C VAL A 22 17.69 40.85 -17.79
N SER A 23 18.43 40.00 -18.49
CA SER A 23 18.09 38.60 -18.68
C SER A 23 18.25 37.91 -17.33
N THR A 24 17.20 37.96 -16.51
CA THR A 24 17.09 37.09 -15.34
C THR A 24 16.80 35.69 -15.84
N SER A 25 17.85 34.92 -16.07
CA SER A 25 17.75 33.47 -16.20
C SER A 25 17.04 32.94 -14.95
N PRO A 26 16.03 32.07 -15.07
CA PRO A 26 15.41 31.48 -13.88
C PRO A 26 16.49 30.70 -13.11
N PRO A 27 16.48 30.74 -11.76
CA PRO A 27 17.40 29.95 -10.97
C PRO A 27 17.24 28.48 -11.38
N SER A 28 18.35 27.85 -11.75
CA SER A 28 18.41 26.41 -11.99
C SER A 28 17.84 25.69 -10.77
N LEU A 29 16.64 25.13 -10.93
CA LEU A 29 16.05 24.24 -9.93
C LEU A 29 16.97 23.02 -9.87
N SER A 30 17.78 22.96 -8.82
CA SER A 30 18.46 21.72 -8.44
C SER A 30 17.39 20.63 -8.40
N PRO A 31 17.61 19.44 -9.00
CA PRO A 31 16.65 18.36 -8.89
C PRO A 31 16.42 18.12 -7.40
N LEU A 32 15.18 18.38 -6.95
CA LEU A 32 14.76 18.01 -5.62
C LEU A 32 15.11 16.54 -5.48
N LEU A 33 15.95 16.20 -4.51
CA LEU A 33 16.17 14.81 -4.14
C LEU A 33 14.79 14.16 -4.03
N PRO A 34 14.58 12.95 -4.58
CA PRO A 34 13.29 12.30 -4.49
C PRO A 34 12.84 12.33 -3.03
N ALA A 35 11.65 12.88 -2.79
CA ALA A 35 11.12 13.09 -1.45
C ALA A 35 11.22 11.75 -0.69
N ARG A 36 12.00 11.74 0.40
CA ARG A 36 12.13 10.55 1.24
C ARG A 36 10.86 10.41 2.07
N MET A 37 9.90 9.65 1.55
CA MET A 37 8.72 9.24 2.30
C MET A 37 9.06 8.06 3.22
N LEU A 38 8.51 8.10 4.44
CA LEU A 38 8.61 6.98 5.36
C LEU A 38 7.56 5.94 5.00
N ALA A 39 7.99 4.70 4.79
CA ALA A 39 7.11 3.56 4.60
C ALA A 39 7.22 2.61 5.81
N LEU A 40 6.10 2.00 6.18
CA LEU A 40 6.07 0.97 7.21
C LEU A 40 6.60 -0.35 6.64
N PRO A 41 7.43 -1.10 7.39
CA PRO A 41 7.87 -2.42 6.96
C PRO A 41 6.69 -3.40 6.92
N PHE A 42 6.76 -4.38 6.03
CA PHE A 42 5.73 -5.40 5.88
C PHE A 42 5.97 -6.59 6.84
N LYS A 43 4.93 -7.06 7.54
CA LYS A 43 5.06 -8.25 8.40
C LYS A 43 5.17 -9.51 7.56
N GLN A 44 6.03 -10.41 8.00
CA GLN A 44 6.23 -11.72 7.38
C GLN A 44 5.59 -12.82 8.21
N VAL A 45 5.05 -13.83 7.52
CA VAL A 45 4.60 -15.07 8.14
C VAL A 45 5.80 -15.93 8.50
N ASP A 46 5.81 -16.51 9.69
CA ASP A 46 6.88 -17.42 10.13
C ASP A 46 6.65 -18.84 9.62
N ARG A 47 5.39 -19.28 9.55
CA ARG A 47 5.01 -20.62 9.10
C ARG A 47 3.64 -20.65 8.40
N PRO A 48 3.38 -21.67 7.57
CA PRO A 48 2.06 -21.90 7.00
C PRO A 48 1.00 -22.19 8.07
N VAL A 49 -0.26 -21.94 7.72
CA VAL A 49 -1.43 -22.24 8.55
C VAL A 49 -2.32 -23.21 7.79
N ASP A 50 -2.58 -24.38 8.35
CA ASP A 50 -3.38 -25.43 7.72
C ASP A 50 -4.88 -25.23 7.95
N TRP A 51 -5.44 -24.26 7.23
CA TRP A 51 -6.88 -23.98 7.24
C TRP A 51 -7.72 -25.17 6.77
N ALA A 52 -7.22 -25.94 5.80
CA ALA A 52 -7.96 -27.03 5.19
C ALA A 52 -8.28 -28.11 6.23
N SER A 53 -7.26 -28.62 6.92
CA SER A 53 -7.44 -29.66 7.93
C SER A 53 -8.21 -29.17 9.16
N ALA A 54 -8.02 -27.90 9.57
CA ALA A 54 -8.68 -27.37 10.74
C ALA A 54 -10.20 -27.22 10.52
N LEU A 55 -10.60 -26.64 9.39
CA LEU A 55 -12.01 -26.49 9.01
C LEU A 55 -12.67 -27.85 8.78
N ASP A 56 -11.97 -28.77 8.10
CA ASP A 56 -12.45 -30.14 7.90
C ASP A 56 -12.75 -30.83 9.24
N LYS A 57 -11.79 -30.85 10.17
CA LYS A 57 -11.97 -31.44 11.51
C LYS A 57 -13.13 -30.82 12.27
N TYR A 58 -13.24 -29.48 12.25
CA TYR A 58 -14.32 -28.77 12.91
C TYR A 58 -15.68 -29.13 12.31
N VAL A 59 -15.81 -29.06 10.99
CA VAL A 59 -17.09 -29.31 10.32
C VAL A 59 -17.53 -30.76 10.43
N ARG A 60 -16.59 -31.72 10.38
CA ARG A 60 -16.87 -33.13 10.65
C ARG A 60 -17.45 -33.35 12.04
N LYS A 61 -16.87 -32.67 13.04
CA LYS A 61 -17.28 -32.78 14.45
C LYS A 61 -18.61 -32.07 14.72
N ALA A 62 -18.80 -30.87 14.18
CA ALA A 62 -19.94 -30.00 14.50
C ALA A 62 -21.19 -30.29 13.65
N TYR A 63 -21.02 -30.77 12.40
CA TYR A 63 -22.13 -30.95 11.46
C TYR A 63 -22.24 -32.40 10.98
N SER A 64 -21.29 -32.87 10.19
CA SER A 64 -21.17 -34.29 9.79
C SER A 64 -19.98 -34.50 8.85
N LYS A 65 -19.57 -35.76 8.70
CA LYS A 65 -18.60 -36.19 7.68
C LYS A 65 -19.02 -35.80 6.26
N ARG A 66 -20.29 -36.04 5.89
CA ARG A 66 -20.80 -35.77 4.55
C ARG A 66 -20.72 -34.28 4.19
N VAL A 67 -21.05 -33.40 5.13
CA VAL A 67 -20.95 -31.94 4.93
C VAL A 67 -19.49 -31.53 4.75
N ALA A 68 -18.58 -32.03 5.58
CA ALA A 68 -17.15 -31.71 5.46
C ALA A 68 -16.56 -32.16 4.12
N ASP A 69 -16.84 -33.40 3.70
CA ASP A 69 -16.36 -33.94 2.43
C ASP A 69 -16.82 -33.07 1.23
N GLY A 70 -18.05 -32.56 1.29
CA GLY A 70 -18.62 -31.67 0.28
C GLY A 70 -18.00 -30.27 0.20
N HIS A 71 -17.22 -29.86 1.22
CA HIS A 71 -16.63 -28.51 1.31
C HIS A 71 -15.09 -28.50 1.29
N THR A 72 -14.46 -29.63 0.95
CA THR A 72 -13.00 -29.78 0.97
C THR A 72 -12.28 -28.73 0.11
N LYS A 73 -12.85 -28.38 -1.05
CA LYS A 73 -12.26 -27.40 -1.98
C LYS A 73 -12.31 -25.99 -1.40
N GLU A 74 -13.41 -25.63 -0.75
CA GLU A 74 -13.62 -24.34 -0.11
C GLU A 74 -12.66 -24.18 1.07
N PHE A 75 -12.43 -25.23 1.86
CA PHE A 75 -11.46 -25.20 2.96
C PHE A 75 -10.04 -24.96 2.46
N ALA A 76 -9.64 -25.63 1.37
CA ALA A 76 -8.35 -25.39 0.72
C ALA A 76 -8.23 -23.96 0.16
N ALA A 77 -9.31 -23.42 -0.39
CA ALA A 77 -9.35 -22.06 -0.93
C ALA A 77 -9.10 -20.97 0.14
N VAL A 78 -9.43 -21.23 1.41
CA VAL A 78 -9.08 -20.31 2.51
C VAL A 78 -7.56 -20.20 2.69
N GLY A 79 -6.88 -21.36 2.75
CA GLY A 79 -5.42 -21.41 2.85
C GLY A 79 -4.73 -20.78 1.65
N GLU A 80 -5.27 -21.03 0.44
CA GLU A 80 -4.74 -20.43 -0.79
C GLU A 80 -4.93 -18.90 -0.84
N THR A 81 -6.10 -18.41 -0.40
CA THR A 81 -6.35 -16.97 -0.32
C THR A 81 -5.36 -16.29 0.63
N ARG A 82 -5.06 -16.92 1.77
CA ARG A 82 -4.02 -16.46 2.71
C ARG A 82 -2.65 -16.43 2.04
N ARG A 83 -2.28 -17.52 1.37
CA ARG A 83 -0.97 -17.66 0.71
C ARG A 83 -0.77 -16.56 -0.33
N LEU A 84 -1.76 -16.32 -1.19
CA LEU A 84 -1.70 -15.29 -2.23
C LEU A 84 -1.61 -13.88 -1.65
N ALA A 85 -2.35 -13.58 -0.59
CA ALA A 85 -2.33 -12.26 0.07
C ALA A 85 -0.96 -11.91 0.68
N LEU A 86 -0.13 -12.92 1.00
CA LEU A 86 1.11 -12.77 1.74
C LEU A 86 2.34 -13.25 0.95
N ALA A 87 2.19 -13.50 -0.34
CA ALA A 87 3.25 -14.05 -1.20
C ALA A 87 4.33 -13.03 -1.58
N SER A 88 3.98 -11.74 -1.61
CA SER A 88 4.81 -10.68 -2.17
C SER A 88 5.13 -9.61 -1.13
N GLN A 89 6.28 -8.96 -1.32
CA GLN A 89 6.62 -7.73 -0.59
C GLN A 89 5.99 -6.51 -1.31
N PRO A 90 5.64 -5.45 -0.56
CA PRO A 90 5.07 -4.25 -1.13
C PRO A 90 6.05 -3.50 -2.03
N SER A 91 5.53 -2.98 -3.13
CA SER A 91 6.23 -2.10 -4.06
C SER A 91 5.20 -1.25 -4.81
N THR A 92 5.63 -0.13 -5.38
CA THR A 92 4.74 0.76 -6.14
C THR A 92 4.06 0.06 -7.33
N SER A 93 4.69 -0.96 -7.93
CA SER A 93 4.12 -1.66 -9.09
C SER A 93 3.10 -2.74 -8.75
N ASN A 94 3.00 -3.17 -7.48
CA ASN A 94 2.09 -4.25 -7.07
C ASN A 94 1.12 -3.84 -5.95
N ALA A 95 1.13 -2.58 -5.52
CA ALA A 95 0.34 -2.09 -4.39
C ALA A 95 -1.16 -2.38 -4.54
N GLU A 96 -1.78 -1.99 -5.67
CA GLU A 96 -3.20 -2.22 -5.93
C GLU A 96 -3.59 -3.71 -5.86
N ALA A 97 -2.80 -4.57 -6.51
CA ALA A 97 -3.03 -6.02 -6.50
C ALA A 97 -2.90 -6.60 -5.07
N MET A 98 -1.91 -6.13 -4.29
CA MET A 98 -1.73 -6.54 -2.91
C MET A 98 -2.88 -6.07 -2.01
N LEU A 99 -3.35 -4.84 -2.16
CA LEU A 99 -4.52 -4.33 -1.43
C LEU A 99 -5.77 -5.17 -1.73
N GLY A 100 -5.98 -5.53 -3.00
CA GLY A 100 -7.06 -6.43 -3.41
C GLY A 100 -6.97 -7.80 -2.74
N ALA A 101 -5.78 -8.41 -2.73
CA ALA A 101 -5.55 -9.73 -2.13
C ALA A 101 -5.67 -9.71 -0.59
N LEU A 102 -5.03 -8.76 0.08
CA LEU A 102 -5.12 -8.56 1.53
C LEU A 102 -6.56 -8.25 1.96
N GLY A 103 -7.25 -7.36 1.23
CA GLY A 103 -8.65 -7.03 1.48
C GLY A 103 -9.59 -8.23 1.31
N LYS A 104 -9.35 -9.07 0.28
CA LYS A 104 -10.08 -10.33 0.09
C LYS A 104 -9.86 -11.28 1.27
N TYR A 105 -8.62 -11.46 1.72
CA TYR A 105 -8.32 -12.33 2.85
C TYR A 105 -8.91 -11.79 4.17
N TYR A 106 -8.79 -10.49 4.43
CA TYR A 106 -9.37 -9.86 5.62
C TYR A 106 -10.90 -10.06 5.69
N ARG A 107 -11.62 -9.82 4.57
CA ARG A 107 -13.08 -10.06 4.52
C ARG A 107 -13.43 -11.53 4.74
N LEU A 108 -12.60 -12.45 4.24
CA LEU A 108 -12.79 -13.88 4.46
C LEU A 108 -12.64 -14.23 5.94
N LEU A 109 -11.63 -13.70 6.64
CA LEU A 109 -11.47 -13.90 8.09
C LEU A 109 -12.70 -13.40 8.86
N VAL A 110 -13.21 -12.21 8.53
CA VAL A 110 -14.43 -11.66 9.14
C VAL A 110 -15.64 -12.56 8.87
N ALA A 111 -15.77 -13.10 7.66
CA ALA A 111 -16.88 -13.99 7.31
C ALA A 111 -16.80 -15.34 8.03
N LEU A 112 -15.60 -15.89 8.21
CA LEU A 112 -15.36 -17.13 8.95
C LEU A 112 -15.70 -16.97 10.43
N ASP A 113 -15.28 -15.86 11.04
CA ASP A 113 -15.53 -15.52 12.45
C ASP A 113 -17.03 -15.43 12.79
N ARG A 114 -17.85 -15.05 11.81
CA ARG A 114 -19.32 -14.99 11.97
C ARG A 114 -20.03 -16.33 11.78
N ARG A 115 -19.37 -17.32 11.16
CA ARG A 115 -19.98 -18.61 10.80
C ARG A 115 -19.49 -19.76 11.66
N PHE A 116 -18.26 -19.65 12.16
CA PHE A 116 -17.58 -20.69 12.91
C PHE A 116 -17.06 -20.11 14.20
N ASP A 117 -17.10 -20.91 15.27
CA ASP A 117 -16.32 -20.61 16.46
C ASP A 117 -14.85 -20.92 16.17
N LEU A 118 -14.14 -19.91 15.66
CA LEU A 118 -12.75 -20.05 15.23
C LEU A 118 -11.80 -20.43 16.36
N SER A 119 -12.18 -20.19 17.62
CA SER A 119 -11.40 -20.62 18.79
C SER A 119 -11.27 -22.15 18.85
N GLN A 120 -12.23 -22.89 18.28
CA GLN A 120 -12.21 -24.35 18.25
C GLN A 120 -11.37 -24.94 17.12
N LEU A 121 -10.94 -24.13 16.16
CA LEU A 121 -10.08 -24.59 15.06
C LEU A 121 -8.66 -24.90 15.51
N ARG A 122 -8.25 -24.39 16.69
CA ARG A 122 -6.90 -24.57 17.26
C ARG A 122 -5.79 -24.21 16.27
N LEU A 123 -6.04 -23.21 15.43
CA LEU A 123 -5.02 -22.63 14.56
C LEU A 123 -4.08 -21.78 15.40
N THR A 124 -2.80 -21.73 15.03
CA THR A 124 -1.84 -20.80 15.62
C THR A 124 -1.20 -19.99 14.51
N PHE A 125 -1.44 -18.69 14.56
CA PHE A 125 -0.94 -17.71 13.62
C PHE A 125 0.38 -17.17 14.13
N VAL A 126 1.45 -17.22 13.34
CA VAL A 126 2.76 -16.74 13.77
C VAL A 126 3.32 -15.75 12.78
N TRP A 127 3.60 -14.57 13.31
CA TRP A 127 4.07 -13.42 12.57
C TRP A 127 5.40 -12.96 13.14
N ARG A 128 6.29 -12.54 12.24
CA ARG A 128 7.49 -11.81 12.60
C ARG A 128 7.13 -10.36 12.91
N ASP A 129 7.83 -9.77 13.87
CA ASP A 129 7.74 -8.34 14.10
C ASP A 129 8.20 -7.57 12.85
N ALA A 130 7.50 -6.50 12.49
CA ALA A 130 7.77 -5.76 11.26
C ALA A 130 9.10 -4.99 11.34
N PHE A 131 9.45 -4.50 12.52
CA PHE A 131 10.64 -3.70 12.77
C PHE A 131 11.81 -4.53 13.29
N LYS A 132 11.54 -5.71 13.86
CA LYS A 132 12.52 -6.66 14.38
C LYS A 132 12.24 -8.09 13.88
N PRO A 133 12.59 -8.44 12.62
CA PRO A 133 12.23 -9.73 12.02
C PRO A 133 12.77 -11.00 12.73
N SER A 134 13.75 -10.84 13.63
CA SER A 134 14.25 -11.91 14.52
C SER A 134 13.26 -12.27 15.62
N VAL A 135 12.34 -11.38 15.97
CA VAL A 135 11.29 -11.59 16.97
C VAL A 135 10.04 -12.15 16.28
N LYS A 136 9.47 -13.20 16.87
CA LYS A 136 8.23 -13.83 16.40
C LYS A 136 7.21 -13.85 17.53
N GLN A 137 5.95 -13.61 17.19
CA GLN A 137 4.81 -13.77 18.11
C GLN A 137 3.81 -14.73 17.49
N GLY A 138 3.32 -15.67 18.30
CA GLY A 138 2.34 -16.64 17.87
C GLY A 138 1.12 -16.65 18.78
N GLU A 139 -0.07 -16.51 18.19
CA GLU A 139 -1.33 -16.53 18.91
C GLU A 139 -2.33 -17.47 18.24
N ALA A 140 -3.20 -18.07 19.05
CA ALA A 140 -4.33 -18.85 18.54
C ALA A 140 -5.57 -17.99 18.25
N GLU A 141 -5.53 -16.71 18.66
CA GLU A 141 -6.62 -15.76 18.53
C GLU A 141 -6.77 -15.26 17.08
N PRO A 142 -7.93 -15.46 16.42
CA PRO A 142 -8.18 -14.95 15.07
C PRO A 142 -8.04 -13.42 14.93
N LEU A 143 -8.34 -12.66 15.98
CA LEU A 143 -8.14 -11.21 15.97
C LEU A 143 -6.66 -10.83 15.78
N PHE A 144 -5.72 -11.66 16.24
CA PHE A 144 -4.29 -11.44 16.00
C PHE A 144 -3.94 -11.55 14.51
N GLU A 145 -4.46 -12.56 13.81
CA GLU A 145 -4.28 -12.69 12.35
C GLU A 145 -4.89 -11.48 11.62
N ARG A 146 -6.11 -11.07 12.00
CA ARG A 146 -6.79 -9.91 11.40
C ARG A 146 -6.00 -8.62 11.60
N ALA A 147 -5.49 -8.38 12.79
CA ALA A 147 -4.67 -7.21 13.10
C ALA A 147 -3.37 -7.20 12.27
N ALA A 148 -2.69 -8.35 12.14
CA ALA A 148 -1.49 -8.46 11.33
C ALA A 148 -1.75 -8.22 9.84
N VAL A 149 -2.86 -8.73 9.29
CA VAL A 149 -3.27 -8.47 7.91
C VAL A 149 -3.59 -6.99 7.69
N LEU A 150 -4.31 -6.36 8.63
CA LEU A 150 -4.63 -4.93 8.54
C LEU A 150 -3.39 -4.03 8.65
N PHE A 151 -2.43 -4.40 9.51
CA PHE A 151 -1.12 -3.75 9.54
C PHE A 151 -0.43 -3.83 8.19
N ASN A 152 -0.48 -4.98 7.51
CA ASN A 152 0.10 -5.15 6.19
C ASN A 152 -0.63 -4.33 5.10
N VAL A 153 -1.94 -4.11 5.23
CA VAL A 153 -2.68 -3.15 4.38
C VAL A 153 -2.13 -1.74 4.57
N ALA A 154 -1.97 -1.30 5.82
CA ALA A 154 -1.39 0.01 6.12
C ALA A 154 0.06 0.12 5.61
N ALA A 155 0.84 -0.97 5.70
CA ALA A 155 2.18 -1.01 5.14
C ALA A 155 2.16 -0.77 3.64
N VAL A 156 1.33 -1.49 2.88
CA VAL A 156 1.20 -1.27 1.42
C VAL A 156 0.81 0.17 1.09
N LEU A 157 -0.18 0.73 1.81
CA LEU A 157 -0.63 2.12 1.60
C LEU A 157 0.45 3.16 1.91
N SER A 158 1.45 2.84 2.74
CA SER A 158 2.56 3.74 3.04
C SER A 158 3.69 3.72 1.99
N TYR A 159 3.63 2.80 1.01
CA TYR A 159 4.53 2.75 -0.14
C TYR A 159 4.00 3.50 -1.37
N GLU A 160 2.71 3.86 -1.37
CA GLU A 160 2.10 4.77 -2.36
C GLU A 160 2.37 6.23 -2.00
#